data_AF-A0A6L4WVH7-F1
#
_entry.id   AF-A0A6L4WVH7-F1
#
_cell.length_a   1.000
_cell.length_b   1.000
_cell.length_c   1.000
_cell.angle_alpha   90.00
_cell.angle_beta   90.00
_cell.angle_gamma   90.00
#
_symmetry.space_group_name_H-M   'P 1'
#
loop_
_entity.id
_entity.type
_entity.pdbx_description
1 polymer ?
#
loop_
_entity_poly.entity_id
_entity_poly.type
_entity_poly.pdbx_seq_one_letter_code
_entity_poly.pdbx_strand_id
1 'polypeptide(L)'
;MYKKLEIRNLSVSSKNAILVKNINLRFQRGTPLVLLGESGSGKSLIIDAIMGSLSKDLEIKGEILLDEIDLLKLSLEERRALWGKDIALLPQEPWRFRPYYENSRAG
;
A
#
# COMPACT_ATOMS: atom_id res chain seq x y z
N MET A 1 15.08 5.46 -11.05
CA MET A 1 14.01 6.34 -10.52
C MET A 1 12.71 5.93 -11.17
N TYR A 2 11.72 5.56 -10.37
CA TYR A 2 10.50 4.89 -10.85
C TYR A 2 9.61 5.81 -11.70
N LYS A 3 8.90 5.25 -12.68
CA LYS A 3 8.04 6.02 -13.60
C LYS A 3 6.56 5.85 -13.34
N LYS A 4 6.14 4.72 -12.77
CA LYS A 4 4.73 4.41 -12.53
C LYS A 4 4.51 3.52 -11.32
N LEU A 5 3.33 3.63 -10.73
CA LEU A 5 2.76 2.67 -9.78
C LEU A 5 1.47 2.13 -10.41
N GLU A 6 1.29 0.82 -10.43
CA GLU A 6 0.08 0.16 -10.96
C GLU A 6 -0.49 -0.80 -9.91
N ILE A 7 -1.79 -0.75 -9.71
CA ILE A 7 -2.56 -1.68 -8.89
C ILE A 7 -3.42 -2.48 -9.85
N ARG A 8 -3.31 -3.81 -9.81
CA ARG A 8 -4.02 -4.71 -10.71
C ARG A 8 -4.83 -5.73 -9.93
N ASN A 9 -6.14 -5.76 -10.17
CA ASN A 9 -7.09 -6.69 -9.58
C ASN A 9 -7.01 -6.78 -8.04
N LEU A 10 -6.65 -5.69 -7.37
CA LEU A 10 -6.40 -5.68 -5.93
C LEU A 10 -7.70 -5.93 -5.18
N SER A 11 -7.70 -6.97 -4.34
CA SER A 11 -8.79 -7.28 -3.44
C SER A 11 -8.24 -7.56 -2.05
N VAL A 12 -8.90 -7.02 -1.03
CA VAL A 12 -8.56 -7.21 0.39
C VAL A 12 -9.79 -7.74 1.10
N SER A 13 -9.64 -8.86 1.80
CA SER A 13 -10.73 -9.51 2.54
C SER A 13 -10.29 -9.86 3.95
N SER A 14 -11.23 -9.79 4.90
CA SER A 14 -11.13 -10.45 6.19
C SER A 14 -11.77 -11.84 6.09
N LYS A 15 -11.73 -12.62 7.19
CA LYS A 15 -12.42 -13.92 7.27
C LYS A 15 -13.91 -13.86 6.94
N ASN A 16 -14.55 -12.71 7.19
CA ASN A 16 -16.01 -12.59 7.15
C ASN A 16 -16.52 -11.66 6.04
N ALA A 17 -15.66 -10.86 5.41
CA ALA A 17 -16.09 -9.83 4.46
C ALA A 17 -15.00 -9.43 3.46
N ILE A 18 -15.44 -9.01 2.27
CA ILE A 18 -14.59 -8.33 1.30
C ILE A 18 -14.58 -6.84 1.65
N LEU A 19 -13.41 -6.30 1.97
CA LEU A 19 -13.22 -4.90 2.38
C LEU A 19 -12.90 -4.00 1.18
N VAL A 20 -12.16 -4.54 0.21
CA VAL A 20 -11.82 -3.90 -1.06
C VAL A 20 -11.95 -4.94 -2.16
N LYS A 21 -12.63 -4.62 -3.26
CA LYS A 21 -12.91 -5.57 -4.35
C LYS A 21 -12.42 -5.04 -5.69
N ASN A 22 -11.54 -5.82 -6.33
CA ASN A 22 -11.09 -5.66 -7.71
C ASN A 22 -10.73 -4.21 -8.12
N ILE A 23 -9.82 -3.59 -7.35
CA ILE A 23 -9.35 -2.25 -7.66
C ILE A 23 -8.24 -2.30 -8.70
N ASN A 24 -8.36 -1.44 -9.70
CA ASN A 24 -7.38 -1.25 -10.76
C ASN A 24 -7.05 0.24 -10.86
N LEU A 25 -5.81 0.61 -10.57
CA LEU A 25 -5.36 2.01 -10.57
C LEU A 25 -3.98 2.13 -11.24
N ARG A 26 -3.72 3.26 -11.89
CA ARG A 26 -2.43 3.55 -12.50
C ARG A 26 -2.02 4.98 -12.21
N PHE A 27 -0.84 5.13 -11.64
CA PHE A 27 -0.23 6.39 -11.28
C PHE A 27 1.01 6.59 -12.13
N GLN A 28 1.09 7.72 -12.82
CA GLN A 28 2.32 8.11 -13.52
C GLN A 28 3.08 9.11 -12.66
N ARG A 29 4.41 9.04 -12.72
CA ARG A 29 5.28 10.00 -12.07
C ARG A 29 4.93 11.43 -12.51
N GLY A 30 4.95 12.35 -11.55
CA GLY A 30 4.68 13.77 -11.80
C GLY A 30 3.19 14.11 -11.90
N THR A 31 2.30 13.12 -11.75
CA THR A 31 0.85 13.35 -11.73
C THR A 31 0.33 13.25 -10.30
N PRO A 32 -0.15 14.36 -9.70
CA PRO A 32 -0.88 14.29 -8.44
C PRO A 32 -2.16 13.48 -8.63
N LEU A 33 -2.46 12.61 -7.67
CA LEU A 33 -3.72 11.87 -7.64
C LEU A 33 -4.36 11.99 -6.26
N VAL A 34 -5.67 12.17 -6.24
CA VAL A 34 -6.47 12.25 -5.02
C VAL A 34 -7.47 11.10 -5.00
N LEU A 35 -7.44 10.30 -3.92
CA LEU A 35 -8.38 9.20 -3.70
C LEU A 35 -9.50 9.68 -2.76
N LEU A 36 -10.71 9.87 -3.30
CA LEU A 36 -11.88 10.37 -2.56
C LEU A 36 -12.96 9.31 -2.35
N GLY A 37 -13.80 9.52 -1.33
CA GLY A 37 -14.92 8.66 -0.96
C GLY A 37 -15.12 8.55 0.56
N GLU A 38 -16.17 7.85 0.95
CA GLU A 38 -16.68 7.85 2.33
C GLU A 38 -15.72 7.19 3.34
N SER A 39 -15.93 7.53 4.61
CA SER A 39 -15.25 6.84 5.71
C SER A 39 -15.56 5.35 5.66
N GLY A 40 -14.54 4.51 5.78
CA GLY A 40 -14.68 3.05 5.68
C GLY A 40 -14.66 2.48 4.26
N SER A 41 -14.53 3.29 3.20
CA SER A 41 -14.50 2.79 1.82
C SER A 41 -13.21 2.01 1.42
N GLY A 42 -12.33 1.72 2.37
CA GLY A 42 -11.09 0.97 2.13
C GLY A 42 -9.89 1.78 1.60
N LYS A 43 -9.90 3.12 1.69
CA LYS A 43 -8.76 3.96 1.24
C LYS A 43 -7.48 3.67 2.00
N SER A 44 -7.58 3.65 3.33
CA SER A 44 -6.44 3.32 4.19
C SER A 44 -5.94 1.91 3.92
N LEU A 45 -6.83 0.94 3.66
CA LEU A 45 -6.42 -0.42 3.29
C LEU A 45 -5.62 -0.47 1.98
N ILE A 46 -5.98 0.34 0.98
CA ILE A 46 -5.20 0.44 -0.27
C ILE A 46 -3.82 1.03 0.04
N ILE A 47 -3.76 2.09 0.86
CA ILE A 47 -2.48 2.70 1.28
C ILE A 47 -1.63 1.68 2.04
N ASP A 48 -2.21 0.96 3.00
CA ASP A 48 -1.52 -0.06 3.79
C ASP A 48 -1.04 -1.23 2.92
N ALA A 49 -1.78 -1.59 1.87
CA ALA A 49 -1.37 -2.61 0.90
C ALA A 49 -0.11 -2.18 0.13
N ILE A 50 -0.10 -0.94 -0.37
CA ILE A 50 1.07 -0.35 -1.03
C ILE A 50 2.26 -0.30 -0.07
N MET A 51 2.01 0.16 1.15
CA MET A 51 3.03 0.30 2.20
C MET A 51 3.46 -1.04 2.79
N GLY A 52 2.76 -2.16 2.55
CA GLY A 52 3.09 -3.46 3.15
C GLY A 52 2.80 -3.56 4.63
N SER A 53 1.86 -2.76 5.13
CA SER A 53 1.49 -2.68 6.55
C SER A 53 0.10 -3.25 6.85
N LEU A 54 -0.50 -3.99 5.91
CA LEU A 54 -1.76 -4.68 6.17
C LEU A 54 -1.64 -5.65 7.36
N SER A 55 -2.69 -5.68 8.18
CA SER A 55 -2.78 -6.63 9.31
C SER A 55 -2.69 -8.07 8.81
N LYS A 56 -2.02 -8.94 9.58
CA LYS A 56 -1.85 -10.38 9.24
C LYS A 56 -3.18 -11.14 9.13
N ASP A 57 -4.26 -10.61 9.71
CA ASP A 57 -5.62 -11.19 9.65
C ASP A 57 -6.36 -10.91 8.34
N LEU A 58 -5.76 -10.13 7.43
CA LEU A 58 -6.32 -9.78 6.14
C LEU A 58 -5.64 -10.58 5.02
N GLU A 59 -6.45 -11.06 4.09
CA GLU A 59 -6.00 -11.68 2.86
C GLU A 59 -5.95 -10.63 1.74
N ILE A 60 -4.84 -10.62 0.99
CA ILE A 60 -4.62 -9.74 -0.15
C ILE A 60 -4.44 -10.57 -1.42
N LYS A 61 -5.11 -10.16 -2.50
CA LYS A 61 -4.98 -10.73 -3.85
C LYS A 61 -4.78 -9.63 -4.88
N GLY A 62 -4.11 -9.96 -5.98
CA GLY A 62 -3.76 -9.02 -7.05
C GLY A 62 -2.28 -8.68 -7.03
N GLU A 63 -1.92 -7.55 -7.64
CA GLU A 63 -0.53 -7.10 -7.77
C GLU A 63 -0.43 -5.59 -7.52
N ILE A 64 0.68 -5.16 -6.90
CA ILE A 64 1.03 -3.75 -6.76
C ILE A 64 2.43 -3.57 -7.35
N LEU A 65 2.49 -3.01 -8.56
CA LEU A 65 3.70 -2.89 -9.36
C LEU A 65 4.27 -1.48 -9.25
N LEU A 66 5.49 -1.36 -8.73
CA LEU A 66 6.32 -0.17 -8.86
C LEU A 66 7.24 -0.38 -10.06
N ASP A 67 6.90 0.24 -11.19
CA ASP A 67 7.37 -0.15 -12.53
C ASP A 67 7.17 -1.66 -12.79
N GLU A 68 8.24 -2.45 -12.73
CA GLU A 68 8.25 -3.91 -12.96
C GLU A 68 8.38 -4.72 -11.66
N ILE A 69 8.49 -4.05 -10.52
CA ILE A 69 8.69 -4.69 -9.21
C ILE A 69 7.33 -4.88 -8.54
N ASP A 70 6.94 -6.14 -8.31
CA ASP A 70 5.74 -6.45 -7.52
C ASP A 70 6.03 -6.33 -6.02
N LEU A 71 5.52 -5.26 -5.43
CA LEU A 71 5.70 -4.96 -4.01
C LEU A 71 5.16 -6.07 -3.12
N LEU A 72 4.09 -6.78 -3.52
CA LEU A 72 3.49 -7.85 -2.71
C LEU A 72 4.40 -9.08 -2.57
N LYS A 73 5.33 -9.28 -3.50
CA LYS A 73 6.27 -10.41 -3.50
C LYS A 73 7.61 -10.08 -2.83
N LEU A 74 7.87 -8.81 -2.52
CA LEU A 74 9.10 -8.39 -1.86
C LEU A 74 9.18 -8.88 -0.42
N SER A 75 10.37 -9.31 -0.02
CA SER A 75 10.72 -9.52 1.38
C SER A 75 10.63 -8.21 2.18
N LEU A 76 10.59 -8.33 3.49
CA LEU A 76 10.59 -7.17 4.37
C LEU A 76 11.84 -6.31 4.18
N GLU A 77 13.00 -6.91 3.96
CA GLU A 77 14.26 -6.18 3.75
C GLU A 77 14.26 -5.39 2.44
N GLU A 78 13.80 -6.00 1.35
CA GLU A 78 13.67 -5.33 0.06
C GLU A 78 12.66 -4.18 0.12
N ARG A 79 11.53 -4.36 0.80
CA ARG A 79 10.56 -3.28 1.03
C ARG A 79 11.17 -2.13 1.83
N ARG A 80 11.95 -2.43 2.86
CA ARG A 80 12.63 -1.41 3.68
C ARG A 80 13.59 -0.55 2.87
N ALA A 81 14.28 -1.14 1.89
CA ALA A 81 15.19 -0.40 1.01
C ALA A 81 14.47 0.65 0.14
N LEU A 82 13.16 0.46 -0.12
CA LEU A 82 12.33 1.41 -0.87
C LEU A 82 11.80 2.55 0.02
N TRP A 83 11.56 2.29 1.30
CA TRP A 83 10.94 3.27 2.20
C TRP A 83 11.87 4.45 2.51
N GLY A 84 11.31 5.65 2.51
CA GLY A 84 12.04 6.90 2.78
C GLY A 84 12.92 7.38 1.61
N LYS A 85 13.20 6.51 0.64
CA LYS A 85 13.96 6.84 -0.57
C LYS A 85 13.06 6.98 -1.79
N ASP A 86 12.25 5.96 -2.06
CA ASP A 86 11.42 5.86 -3.26
C ASP A 86 9.92 5.90 -2.95
N ILE A 87 9.51 5.43 -1.76
CA ILE A 87 8.14 5.52 -1.26
C ILE A 87 8.15 6.12 0.16
N ALA A 88 7.31 7.12 0.38
CA ALA A 88 7.08 7.69 1.71
C ALA A 88 5.57 7.91 1.91
N LEU A 89 5.11 7.72 3.15
CA LEU A 89 3.75 8.08 3.55
C LEU A 89 3.81 9.16 4.62
N LEU A 90 3.00 10.19 4.44
CA LEU A 90 2.73 11.20 5.45
C LEU A 90 1.38 10.86 6.11
N PRO A 91 1.35 10.41 7.37
CA PRO A 91 0.12 10.03 8.04
C PRO A 91 -0.79 11.24 8.31
N GLN A 92 -2.09 11.01 8.48
CA GLN A 92 -3.06 12.09 8.78
C GLN A 92 -2.70 12.88 10.05
N GLU A 93 -2.18 12.19 11.06
CA GLU A 93 -1.64 12.79 12.28
C GLU A 93 -0.11 12.90 12.14
N PRO A 94 0.45 14.11 11.89
CA PRO A 94 1.87 14.25 11.53
C PRO A 94 2.83 13.72 12.60
N TRP A 95 2.45 13.81 13.89
CA TRP A 95 3.21 13.30 15.03
C TRP A 95 3.27 11.77 15.12
N ARG A 96 2.44 11.05 14.35
CA ARG A 96 2.53 9.58 14.21
C ARG A 96 3.49 9.16 13.11
N PHE A 97 4.22 10.09 12.50
CA PHE A 97 5.29 9.73 11.58
C PHE A 97 6.34 8.90 12.31
N ARG A 98 6.29 7.59 12.09
CA ARG A 98 7.38 6.66 12.38
C ARG A 98 7.83 6.08 11.04
N PRO A 99 9.14 5.90 10.84
CA PRO A 99 9.61 5.16 9.69
C PRO A 99 8.92 3.80 9.64
N TYR A 100 8.28 3.46 8.51
CA TYR A 100 7.39 2.30 8.40
C TYR A 100 8.04 0.96 8.80
N TYR A 101 9.37 0.88 8.79
CA TYR A 101 10.13 -0.27 9.27
C TYR A 101 10.00 -0.56 10.77
N GLU A 102 9.62 0.40 11.60
CA GLU A 102 9.40 0.15 13.03
C GLU A 102 8.09 -0.60 13.32
N ASN A 103 7.05 -0.40 12.51
CA ASN A 103 5.78 -1.12 12.70
C ASN A 103 5.90 -2.62 12.40
N SER A 104 6.85 -3.03 11.57
CA SER A 104 7.12 -4.44 11.26
C SER A 104 7.86 -5.22 12.37
N ARG A 105 8.25 -4.56 13.48
CA ARG A 105 8.81 -5.22 14.68
C ARG A 105 7.79 -5.44 15.79
N ALA A 106 6.60 -4.85 15.68
CA ALA A 106 5.51 -5.04 16.64
C ALA A 106 4.52 -6.08 16.09
N GLY A 107 4.90 -7.36 16.13
CA GLY A 107 4.00 -8.45 15.73
C GLY A 107 4.66 -9.80 15.58
#